data_AF-A0A7S1CXP8-F1
#
_entry.id   AF-A0A7S1CXP8-F1
#
_cell.length_a   1.000
_cell.length_b   1.000
_cell.length_c   1.000
_cell.angle_alpha   90.00
_cell.angle_beta   90.00
_cell.angle_gamma   90.00
#
_symmetry.space_group_name_H-M   'P 1'
#
loop_
_entity.id
_entity.type
_entity.pdbx_description
1 polymer ?
#
loop_
_entity_poly.entity_id
_entity_poly.type
_entity_poly.pdbx_seq_one_letter_code
_entity_poly.pdbx_strand_id
1 'polypeptide(L)'
;RPRTERLSDEEKTIVDAVYDRDLAPQCAAYNEVLLACGHVSLKDEQRHAMGIADEVYSNMLKRGVVPDSATYNYLLNCCHFLLPPQDKKRRRQLAMKYFDDALERQMDNDLVWKALGMMDSKLHHFYSTNRPSSSSSPTAATEEEEEGGESTALS
;
A
#
# COMPACT_ATOMS: atom_id res chain seq x y z
N ARG A 1 -9.43 -31.18 -11.00
CA ARG A 1 -8.70 -31.16 -9.70
C ARG A 1 -7.96 -29.82 -9.64
N PRO A 2 -8.34 -28.84 -8.80
CA PRO A 2 -7.67 -27.55 -8.83
C PRO A 2 -6.35 -27.69 -8.06
N ARG A 3 -5.27 -27.36 -8.76
CA ARG A 3 -3.92 -27.27 -8.22
C ARG A 3 -3.86 -25.92 -7.53
N THR A 4 -3.98 -25.92 -6.21
CA THR A 4 -3.54 -24.80 -5.36
C THR A 4 -2.11 -24.46 -5.80
N GLU A 5 -1.85 -23.28 -6.37
CA GLU A 5 -0.49 -22.75 -6.37
C GLU A 5 -0.25 -22.25 -4.95
N ARG A 6 -0.01 -23.24 -4.10
CA ARG A 6 0.68 -23.09 -2.83
C ARG A 6 1.90 -22.25 -3.14
N LEU A 7 2.03 -21.11 -2.44
CA LEU A 7 3.33 -20.52 -2.12
C LEU A 7 4.36 -21.65 -2.04
N SER A 8 5.50 -21.49 -2.72
CA SER A 8 6.58 -22.46 -2.65
C SER A 8 6.88 -22.79 -1.19
N ASP A 9 7.36 -24.01 -0.92
CA ASP A 9 7.62 -24.39 0.46
C ASP A 9 8.68 -23.44 1.09
N GLU A 10 9.59 -22.83 0.29
CA GLU A 10 10.41 -21.68 0.69
C GLU A 10 9.58 -20.44 1.11
N GLU A 11 8.67 -19.95 0.26
CA GLU A 11 7.86 -18.77 0.58
C GLU A 11 7.00 -18.98 1.83
N LYS A 12 6.46 -20.19 2.03
CA LYS A 12 5.73 -20.53 3.26
C LYS A 12 6.63 -20.52 4.48
N THR A 13 7.85 -21.04 4.35
CA THR A 13 8.83 -21.02 5.45
C THR A 13 9.18 -19.59 5.84
N ILE A 14 9.32 -18.69 4.86
CA ILE A 14 9.58 -17.27 5.11
C ILE A 14 8.36 -16.61 5.77
N VAL A 15 7.14 -16.90 5.28
CA VAL A 15 5.89 -16.43 5.90
C VAL A 15 5.83 -16.87 7.36
N ASP A 16 5.98 -18.16 7.64
CA ASP A 16 5.94 -18.70 9.01
C ASP A 16 7.00 -18.04 9.90
N ALA A 17 8.22 -17.85 9.40
CA ALA A 17 9.29 -17.16 10.12
C ALA A 17 9.00 -15.67 10.39
N VAL A 18 8.31 -15.01 9.47
CA VAL A 18 7.86 -13.61 9.63
C VAL A 18 6.76 -13.48 10.69
N TYR A 19 5.93 -14.50 10.86
CA TYR A 19 4.84 -14.51 11.84
C TYR A 19 5.22 -15.14 13.19
N ASP A 20 6.37 -15.82 13.27
CA ASP A 20 6.93 -16.30 14.53
C ASP A 20 7.27 -15.11 15.45
N ARG A 21 6.78 -15.18 16.70
CA ARG A 21 6.99 -14.14 17.72
C ARG A 21 8.36 -14.24 18.38
N ASP A 22 8.95 -15.43 18.37
CA ASP A 22 10.25 -15.71 19.01
C ASP A 22 11.42 -15.35 18.08
N LEU A 23 11.16 -15.25 16.78
CA LEU A 23 12.11 -14.71 15.80
C LEU A 23 11.93 -13.20 15.67
N ALA A 24 13.01 -12.43 15.51
CA ALA A 24 12.97 -11.02 15.15
C ALA A 24 13.27 -10.88 13.63
N PRO A 25 12.29 -11.08 12.73
CA PRO A 25 12.49 -10.93 11.31
C PRO A 25 12.92 -9.51 10.99
N GLN A 26 13.92 -9.42 10.12
CA GLN A 26 14.43 -8.15 9.61
C GLN A 26 13.56 -7.66 8.44
N CYS A 27 13.72 -6.39 8.07
CA CYS A 27 13.03 -5.78 6.91
C CYS A 27 13.09 -6.67 5.65
N ALA A 28 14.25 -7.25 5.38
CA ALA A 28 14.47 -8.15 4.24
C ALA A 28 13.50 -9.33 4.20
N ALA A 29 13.17 -9.97 5.33
CA ALA A 29 12.28 -11.13 5.35
C ALA A 29 10.83 -10.75 4.98
N TYR A 30 10.35 -9.59 5.43
CA TYR A 30 9.06 -9.06 4.98
C TYR A 30 9.06 -8.73 3.49
N ASN A 31 10.15 -8.12 3.01
CA ASN A 31 10.29 -7.73 1.61
C ASN A 31 10.26 -8.94 0.66
N GLU A 32 10.83 -10.08 1.04
CA GLU A 32 10.73 -11.33 0.25
C GLU A 32 9.27 -11.78 0.07
N VAL A 33 8.46 -11.73 1.14
CA VAL A 33 7.03 -12.11 1.05
C VAL A 33 6.25 -11.12 0.17
N LEU A 34 6.55 -9.82 0.27
CA LEU A 34 5.91 -8.79 -0.57
C LEU A 34 6.29 -8.95 -2.05
N LEU A 35 7.55 -9.27 -2.33
CA LEU A 35 8.02 -9.57 -3.68
C LEU A 35 7.29 -10.79 -4.26
N ALA A 36 7.19 -11.88 -3.48
CA ALA A 36 6.44 -13.07 -3.86
C ALA A 36 4.97 -12.76 -4.20
N CYS A 37 4.30 -11.97 -3.34
CA CYS A 37 2.93 -11.54 -3.60
C CYS A 37 2.80 -10.82 -4.95
N GLY A 38 3.73 -9.92 -5.29
CA GLY A 38 3.72 -9.16 -6.54
C GLY A 38 3.85 -10.00 -7.83
N HIS A 39 4.29 -11.26 -7.73
CA HIS A 39 4.46 -12.17 -8.86
C HIS A 39 3.29 -13.16 -9.06
N VAL A 40 2.26 -13.11 -8.22
CA VAL A 40 1.09 -14.00 -8.35
C VAL A 40 0.34 -13.72 -9.66
N SER A 41 0.31 -14.71 -10.54
CA SER A 41 -0.27 -14.61 -11.88
C SER A 41 -1.68 -15.22 -12.00
N LEU A 42 -2.07 -16.09 -11.06
CA LEU A 42 -3.41 -16.67 -11.01
C LEU A 42 -4.44 -15.67 -10.51
N LYS A 43 -5.39 -15.30 -11.38
CA LYS A 43 -6.44 -14.31 -11.08
C LYS A 43 -7.23 -14.60 -9.80
N ASP A 44 -7.53 -15.86 -9.53
CA ASP A 44 -8.33 -16.26 -8.37
C ASP A 44 -7.54 -16.10 -7.05
N GLU A 45 -6.21 -16.09 -7.11
CA GLU A 45 -5.32 -15.96 -5.96
C GLU A 45 -4.84 -14.51 -5.74
N GLN A 46 -4.91 -13.65 -6.76
CA GLN A 46 -4.48 -12.25 -6.67
C GLN A 46 -5.15 -11.47 -5.52
N ARG A 47 -6.46 -11.69 -5.30
CA ARG A 47 -7.18 -11.05 -4.18
C ARG A 47 -6.64 -11.50 -2.83
N HIS A 48 -6.27 -12.77 -2.70
CA HIS A 48 -5.71 -13.33 -1.47
C HIS A 48 -4.30 -12.81 -1.24
N ALA A 49 -3.45 -12.82 -2.28
CA ALA A 49 -2.09 -12.28 -2.25
C ALA A 49 -2.06 -10.80 -1.87
N MET A 50 -3.00 -9.98 -2.36
CA MET A 50 -3.13 -8.58 -1.94
C MET A 50 -3.49 -8.46 -0.44
N GLY A 51 -4.30 -9.38 0.08
CA GLY A 51 -4.62 -9.45 1.50
C GLY A 51 -3.38 -9.79 2.34
N ILE A 52 -2.59 -10.77 1.90
CA ILE A 52 -1.31 -11.14 2.54
C ILE A 52 -0.36 -9.94 2.53
N ALA A 53 -0.21 -9.24 1.41
CA ALA A 53 0.69 -8.10 1.31
C ALA A 53 0.35 -6.98 2.32
N ASP A 54 -0.94 -6.64 2.49
CA ASP A 54 -1.39 -5.65 3.48
C ASP A 54 -1.20 -6.15 4.93
N GLU A 55 -1.37 -7.45 5.18
CA GLU A 55 -1.14 -8.06 6.49
C GLU A 55 0.34 -8.09 6.87
N VAL A 56 1.22 -8.48 5.94
CA VAL A 56 2.68 -8.52 6.08
C VAL A 56 3.20 -7.13 6.41
N TYR A 57 2.76 -6.12 5.66
CA TYR A 57 3.09 -4.72 5.94
C TYR A 57 2.56 -4.25 7.31
N SER A 58 1.31 -4.57 7.64
CA SER A 58 0.74 -4.22 8.95
C SER A 58 1.47 -4.89 10.11
N ASN A 59 1.92 -6.13 9.92
CA ASN A 59 2.69 -6.89 10.90
C ASN A 59 4.08 -6.28 11.10
N MET A 60 4.76 -5.91 10.01
CA MET A 60 6.04 -5.20 10.03
C MET A 60 5.98 -3.95 10.92
N LEU A 61 4.96 -3.11 10.71
CA LEU A 61 4.73 -1.90 11.51
C LEU A 61 4.44 -2.20 12.97
N LYS A 62 3.56 -3.18 13.25
CA LYS A 62 3.19 -3.59 14.62
C LYS A 62 4.39 -4.08 15.44
N ARG A 63 5.39 -4.67 14.77
CA ARG A 63 6.60 -5.18 15.40
C ARG A 63 7.73 -4.15 15.46
N GLY A 64 7.49 -2.93 15.00
CA GLY A 64 8.49 -1.86 14.98
C GLY A 64 9.59 -2.06 13.94
N VAL A 65 9.40 -2.95 12.97
CA VAL A 65 10.32 -3.10 11.84
C VAL A 65 10.06 -1.93 10.88
N VAL A 66 11.09 -1.16 10.58
CA VAL A 66 10.98 0.04 9.74
C VAL A 66 10.96 -0.37 8.26
N PRO A 67 9.89 -0.04 7.50
CA PRO A 67 9.86 -0.22 6.05
C PRO A 67 10.94 0.58 5.34
N ASP A 68 11.45 0.04 4.24
CA ASP A 68 12.38 0.74 3.36
C ASP A 68 11.75 1.02 1.99
N SER A 69 12.48 1.71 1.12
CA SER A 69 12.02 2.01 -0.23
C SER A 69 11.68 0.75 -1.05
N ALA A 70 12.33 -0.39 -0.79
CA ALA A 70 11.99 -1.64 -1.47
C ALA A 70 10.63 -2.17 -1.00
N THR A 71 10.31 -2.05 0.30
CA THR A 71 8.98 -2.36 0.84
C THR A 71 7.88 -1.63 0.07
N TYR A 72 7.99 -0.30 -0.08
CA TYR A 72 6.97 0.50 -0.77
C TYR A 72 6.88 0.19 -2.26
N ASN A 73 8.00 -0.06 -2.92
CA ASN A 73 8.01 -0.51 -4.30
C ASN A 73 7.22 -1.80 -4.51
N TYR A 74 7.43 -2.79 -3.66
CA TYR A 74 6.70 -4.06 -3.75
C TYR A 74 5.22 -3.89 -3.45
N LEU A 75 4.85 -3.04 -2.48
CA LEU A 75 3.45 -2.73 -2.19
C LEU A 75 2.75 -2.02 -3.34
N LEU A 76 3.40 -1.05 -3.99
CA LEU A 76 2.86 -0.37 -5.17
C LEU A 76 2.73 -1.32 -6.37
N ASN A 77 3.69 -2.22 -6.55
CA ASN A 77 3.60 -3.29 -7.54
C ASN A 77 2.44 -4.26 -7.22
N CYS A 78 2.23 -4.63 -5.95
CA CYS A 78 1.07 -5.41 -5.54
C CYS A 78 -0.25 -4.70 -5.91
N CYS A 79 -0.36 -3.40 -5.66
CA CYS A 79 -1.51 -2.60 -6.12
C CYS A 79 -1.66 -2.61 -7.65
N HIS A 80 -0.54 -2.63 -8.38
CA HIS A 80 -0.56 -2.63 -9.84
C HIS A 80 -0.99 -3.99 -10.41
N PHE A 81 -0.43 -5.10 -9.93
CA PHE A 81 -0.57 -6.44 -10.51
C PHE A 81 -1.69 -7.28 -9.90
N LEU A 82 -2.04 -7.10 -8.63
CA LEU A 82 -2.97 -7.97 -7.90
C LEU A 82 -4.40 -7.42 -7.81
N LEU A 83 -4.59 -6.14 -8.08
CA LEU A 83 -5.91 -5.52 -8.08
C LEU A 83 -6.48 -5.43 -9.50
N PRO A 84 -7.78 -5.73 -9.70
CA PRO A 84 -8.41 -5.65 -11.01
C PRO A 84 -8.21 -4.25 -11.64
N PRO A 85 -7.85 -4.14 -12.93
CA PRO A 85 -7.65 -2.84 -13.60
C PRO A 85 -8.89 -1.92 -13.57
N GLN A 86 -10.07 -2.53 -13.43
CA GLN A 86 -11.35 -1.83 -13.34
C GLN A 86 -11.54 -1.17 -11.97
N ASP A 87 -10.94 -1.72 -10.91
CA ASP A 87 -11.03 -1.21 -9.54
C ASP A 87 -10.02 -0.08 -9.30
N LYS A 88 -10.14 0.97 -10.11
CA LYS A 88 -9.26 2.15 -10.06
C LYS A 88 -9.30 2.83 -8.69
N LYS A 89 -10.48 2.82 -8.05
CA LYS A 89 -10.68 3.42 -6.73
C LYS A 89 -9.83 2.72 -5.68
N ARG A 90 -9.92 1.39 -5.56
CA ARG A 90 -9.15 0.64 -4.56
C ARG A 90 -7.66 0.68 -4.84
N ARG A 91 -7.26 0.58 -6.12
CA ARG A 91 -5.84 0.70 -6.53
C ARG A 91 -5.26 2.03 -6.06
N ARG A 92 -5.95 3.13 -6.36
CA ARG A 92 -5.53 4.48 -5.95
C ARG A 92 -5.50 4.62 -4.43
N GLN A 93 -6.54 4.18 -3.73
CA GLN A 93 -6.60 4.29 -2.27
C GLN A 93 -5.43 3.59 -1.57
N LEU A 94 -5.11 2.35 -1.98
CA LEU A 94 -3.99 1.62 -1.38
C LEU A 94 -2.64 2.22 -1.77
N ALA A 95 -2.46 2.67 -3.01
CA ALA A 95 -1.23 3.36 -3.37
C ALA A 95 -1.04 4.69 -2.65
N MET A 96 -2.10 5.47 -2.43
CA MET A 96 -2.03 6.68 -1.60
C MET A 96 -1.60 6.31 -0.18
N LYS A 97 -2.28 5.35 0.46
CA LYS A 97 -1.91 4.84 1.80
C LYS A 97 -0.42 4.50 1.90
N TYR A 98 0.11 3.71 0.95
CA TYR A 98 1.51 3.28 1.00
C TYR A 98 2.48 4.41 0.64
N PHE A 99 2.12 5.28 -0.31
CA PHE A 99 3.00 6.37 -0.73
C PHE A 99 3.04 7.51 0.28
N ASP A 100 1.92 7.82 0.93
CA ASP A 100 1.86 8.80 2.03
C ASP A 100 2.77 8.35 3.19
N ASP A 101 2.69 7.08 3.61
CA ASP A 101 3.57 6.56 4.66
C ASP A 101 5.05 6.52 4.21
N ALA A 102 5.32 6.27 2.92
CA ALA A 102 6.68 6.40 2.37
C ALA A 102 7.21 7.83 2.46
N LEU A 103 6.38 8.84 2.15
CA LEU A 103 6.74 10.26 2.27
C LEU A 103 7.00 10.64 3.73
N GLU A 104 6.12 10.25 4.65
CA GLU A 104 6.26 10.53 6.08
C GLU A 104 7.56 9.96 6.66
N ARG A 105 8.00 8.80 6.16
CA ARG A 105 9.24 8.13 6.58
C ARG A 105 10.46 8.48 5.73
N GLN A 106 10.32 9.35 4.74
CA GLN A 106 11.39 9.76 3.81
C GLN A 106 11.99 8.59 3.02
N MET A 107 11.15 7.60 2.69
CA MET A 107 11.51 6.43 1.89
C MET A 107 11.10 6.57 0.40
N ASP A 108 10.68 7.76 -0.03
CA ASP A 108 10.20 8.13 -1.37
C ASP A 108 11.32 8.35 -2.39
N ASN A 109 12.23 7.39 -2.56
CA ASN A 109 13.28 7.51 -3.58
C ASN A 109 12.73 7.34 -5.01
N ASP A 110 13.58 7.57 -6.02
CA ASP A 110 13.20 7.49 -7.45
C ASP A 110 12.52 6.17 -7.84
N LEU A 111 12.88 5.07 -7.18
CA LEU A 111 12.31 3.76 -7.45
C LEU A 111 10.86 3.69 -6.97
N VAL A 112 10.53 4.26 -5.80
CA VAL A 112 9.15 4.36 -5.31
C VAL A 112 8.33 5.31 -6.17
N TRP A 113 8.90 6.45 -6.58
CA TRP A 113 8.25 7.38 -7.52
C TRP A 113 7.94 6.72 -8.86
N LYS A 114 8.89 5.97 -9.43
CA LYS A 114 8.68 5.24 -10.68
C LYS A 114 7.57 4.20 -10.55
N ALA A 115 7.54 3.46 -9.44
CA ALA A 115 6.47 2.48 -9.17
C ALA A 115 5.08 3.16 -9.11
N LEU A 116 4.98 4.31 -8.44
CA LEU A 116 3.75 5.10 -8.40
C LEU A 116 3.31 5.54 -9.82
N GLY A 117 4.24 6.00 -10.64
CA GLY A 117 3.96 6.43 -12.02
C GLY A 117 3.52 5.30 -12.95
N MET A 118 4.12 4.11 -12.81
CA MET A 118 3.68 2.91 -13.53
C MET A 118 2.29 2.46 -13.08
N MET A 119 1.95 2.64 -11.80
CA MET A 119 0.65 2.29 -11.25
C MET A 119 -0.44 3.26 -11.73
N ASP A 120 -0.24 4.56 -11.50
CA ASP A 120 -1.19 5.62 -11.81
C ASP A 120 -0.44 6.94 -12.10
N SER A 121 -0.26 7.25 -13.38
CA SER A 121 0.46 8.46 -13.82
C SER A 121 -0.21 9.75 -13.37
N LYS A 122 -1.54 9.77 -13.16
CA LYS A 122 -2.25 10.94 -12.64
C LYS A 122 -1.95 11.13 -11.16
N LEU A 123 -1.83 10.04 -10.41
CA LEU A 123 -1.46 10.08 -9.00
C LEU A 123 0.00 10.55 -8.85
N HIS A 124 0.91 10.02 -9.66
CA HIS A 124 2.29 10.52 -9.72
C HIS A 124 2.32 12.04 -10.01
N HIS A 125 1.58 12.50 -11.02
CA HIS A 125 1.50 13.93 -11.32
C HIS A 125 0.99 14.73 -10.11
N PHE A 126 -0.10 14.28 -9.48
CA PHE A 126 -0.68 14.89 -8.30
C PHE A 126 0.32 15.06 -7.15
N TYR A 127 1.10 14.03 -6.81
CA TYR A 127 2.11 14.14 -5.76
C TYR A 127 3.31 14.99 -6.20
N SER A 128 3.70 14.94 -7.48
CA SER A 128 4.82 15.75 -7.97
C SER A 128 4.53 17.25 -7.95
N THR A 129 3.28 17.65 -8.18
CA THR A 129 2.86 19.06 -8.17
C THR A 129 2.53 19.57 -6.77
N ASN A 130 2.00 18.71 -5.91
CA ASN A 130 1.60 19.06 -4.55
C ASN A 130 2.58 18.59 -3.48
N ARG A 131 3.82 18.24 -3.86
CA ARG A 131 4.80 17.66 -2.94
C ARG A 131 4.86 18.54 -1.69
N PRO A 132 4.45 18.04 -0.52
CA PRO A 132 4.54 18.83 0.69
C PRO A 132 6.01 19.16 0.88
N SER A 133 6.33 20.45 0.81
CA SER A 133 7.64 20.93 1.22
C SER A 133 7.83 20.42 2.64
N SER A 134 8.98 19.86 2.97
CA SER A 134 9.31 19.25 4.27
C SER A 134 9.31 20.26 5.45
N SER A 135 8.52 21.32 5.39
CA SER A 135 8.44 22.43 6.34
C SER A 135 7.02 22.91 6.68
N SER A 136 5.94 22.23 6.27
CA SER A 136 4.58 22.64 6.69
C SER A 136 3.87 21.53 7.47
N SER A 137 3.88 21.69 8.79
CA SER A 137 2.97 20.99 9.70
C SER A 137 1.51 21.17 9.25
N PRO A 138 0.63 20.18 9.45
CA PRO A 138 -0.76 20.30 9.06
C PRO A 138 -1.50 21.19 10.06
N THR A 139 -1.66 22.47 9.73
CA THR A 139 -2.69 23.30 10.37
C THR A 139 -4.04 22.91 9.78
N ALA A 140 -4.91 22.43 10.68
CA ALA A 140 -6.32 22.13 10.48
C ALA A 140 -7.00 22.99 9.41
N ALA A 141 -7.56 22.32 8.40
CA ALA A 141 -8.67 22.87 7.64
C ALA A 141 -9.94 22.33 8.30
N THR A 142 -10.55 23.19 9.13
CA THR A 142 -11.90 23.04 9.65
C THR A 142 -12.89 23.00 8.50
N GLU A 143 -13.81 22.04 8.58
CA GLU A 143 -15.04 21.99 7.80
C GLU A 143 -15.87 23.24 8.11
N GLU A 144 -16.06 24.10 7.12
CA GLU A 144 -17.20 25.01 7.05
C GLU A 144 -18.07 24.52 5.89
N GLU A 145 -19.05 23.67 6.19
CA GLU A 145 -20.20 23.49 5.31
C GLU A 145 -21.24 24.57 5.65
N GLU A 146 -21.34 25.51 4.71
CA GLU A 146 -22.51 26.35 4.46
C GLU A 146 -23.76 25.46 4.32
N GLU A 147 -24.78 25.67 5.15
CA GLU A 147 -26.16 25.36 4.76
C GLU A 147 -27.05 26.57 5.08
N GLY A 148 -27.21 27.42 4.07
CA GLY A 148 -28.29 28.39 3.97
C GLY A 148 -29.52 27.72 3.32
N GLY A 149 -30.71 27.99 3.87
CA GLY A 149 -31.94 27.52 3.26
C GLY A 149 -33.20 27.83 4.08
N GLU A 150 -33.65 29.08 4.04
CA GLU A 150 -35.02 29.47 4.40
C GLU A 150 -36.07 28.62 3.64
N SER A 151 -37.11 28.17 4.35
CA SER A 151 -38.41 27.93 3.72
C SER A 151 -39.56 28.16 4.71
N THR A 152 -40.24 29.28 4.50
CA THR A 152 -41.59 29.59 4.98
C THR A 152 -42.62 28.61 4.42
N ALA A 153 -43.55 28.11 5.26
CA ALA A 153 -45.02 28.30 5.12
C ALA A 153 -45.88 27.19 5.78
N LEU A 154 -46.97 27.66 6.40
CA LEU A 154 -48.30 27.04 6.55
C LEU A 154 -48.50 25.87 7.54
N SER A 155 -49.06 26.17 8.72
CA SER A 155 -50.51 26.09 9.02
C SER A 155 -50.81 26.57 10.44
#